data_AF-A0A836HSH1-F1
#
_entry.id   AF-A0A836HSH1-F1
#
_cell.length_a   1.000
_cell.length_b   1.000
_cell.length_c   1.000
_cell.angle_alpha   90.00
_cell.angle_beta   90.00
_cell.angle_gamma   90.00
#
_symmetry.space_group_name_H-M   'P 1'
#
loop_
_entity.id
_entity.type
_entity.pdbx_description
1 polymer ?
#
loop_
_entity_poly.entity_id
_entity_poly.type
_entity_poly.pdbx_seq_one_letter_code
_entity_poly.pdbx_strand_id
1 'polypeptide(L)'
;MRQRGRNAHPSGTALSVAAAAARTSSTSKGRSTYRRQVRGFWITIGCLLVCVLLSVYLANSMHSSSAPPLPLLRRKARRLPVVAERDVVALDMATSQVANLATLPALNDLIKSAGELGAVYAQLLELVTAAEEVEDGGRALRELNASQNHLSTVSAALRRAADVSYTKLKAMLLQEANAELHMAPTSLVRTTYGWMLGNIFLYNAVLPEYYLLQDDSASHALVLLRSINVLSWSPRVHTVASTETRERGAAVLTYDVFNWSGGAACRRGPLGHVPLTKHFCESSFSSWSAVARRVAATYEELIALNPSYAPLRLHYAISFAFLATDTAGDVKVGDRQGLEDHAAKALKIIRTDRSKLKSTYMHADKAHDLVLALLEAFLTPAGLRTAKQDAQLEAALREWSSCAEAQAALLEATAWPGDVFPGEYRVPLLRDTQWLQLLTKAQSHLGVHHPALQLWRSCL
;
A
#
# COMPACT_ATOMS: atom_id res chain seq x y z
N MET A 1 58.09 -19.79 35.07
CA MET A 1 58.25 -21.05 34.29
C MET A 1 57.70 -20.77 32.89
N ARG A 2 58.46 -20.45 31.81
CA ARG A 2 59.50 -21.22 31.07
C ARG A 2 59.04 -22.66 30.84
N GLN A 3 58.74 -23.16 29.63
CA GLN A 3 59.54 -23.33 28.40
C GLN A 3 58.58 -23.65 27.21
N ARG A 4 58.69 -23.12 25.98
CA ARG A 4 59.69 -23.22 24.87
C ARG A 4 59.36 -24.30 23.80
N GLY A 5 59.41 -23.86 22.54
CA GLY A 5 59.71 -24.66 21.33
C GLY A 5 59.14 -23.98 20.07
N ARG A 6 59.84 -23.05 19.38
CA ARG A 6 60.80 -23.25 18.24
C ARG A 6 60.13 -23.93 17.01
N ASN A 7 60.28 -23.52 15.74
CA ASN A 7 61.26 -22.68 15.05
C ASN A 7 60.84 -22.42 13.58
N ALA A 8 61.32 -21.30 13.02
CA ALA A 8 61.95 -21.11 11.70
C ALA A 8 61.15 -20.93 10.38
N HIS A 9 61.29 -19.70 9.84
CA HIS A 9 61.35 -19.22 8.45
C HIS A 9 62.58 -19.79 7.67
N PRO A 10 62.86 -19.41 6.39
CA PRO A 10 62.03 -19.12 5.20
C PRO A 10 62.68 -19.71 3.89
N SER A 11 62.23 -19.24 2.72
CA SER A 11 62.94 -19.08 1.42
C SER A 11 62.70 -20.08 0.27
N GLY A 12 62.59 -19.52 -0.95
CA GLY A 12 62.99 -20.17 -2.21
C GLY A 12 61.90 -20.40 -3.28
N THR A 13 61.28 -19.37 -3.89
CA THR A 13 61.56 -18.82 -5.25
C THR A 13 61.73 -19.80 -6.43
N ALA A 14 60.86 -19.65 -7.43
CA ALA A 14 61.17 -19.57 -8.88
C ALA A 14 59.97 -18.89 -9.58
N LEU A 15 60.10 -17.66 -10.13
CA LEU A 15 60.65 -17.30 -11.46
C LEU A 15 59.73 -17.78 -12.61
N SER A 16 59.43 -17.06 -13.70
CA SER A 16 59.65 -15.70 -14.22
C SER A 16 59.45 -15.80 -15.74
N VAL A 17 58.85 -14.79 -16.40
CA VAL A 17 59.24 -14.21 -17.72
C VAL A 17 58.47 -12.86 -17.80
N ALA A 18 59.02 -11.67 -17.54
CA ALA A 18 60.00 -10.85 -18.31
C ALA A 18 59.49 -10.47 -19.72
N ALA A 19 59.08 -9.25 -20.07
CA ALA A 19 59.76 -7.93 -20.12
C ALA A 19 59.95 -7.44 -21.58
N ALA A 20 59.98 -6.11 -21.72
CA ALA A 20 60.31 -5.25 -22.90
C ALA A 20 59.18 -5.04 -23.94
N ALA A 21 58.85 -3.83 -24.38
CA ALA A 21 59.67 -2.65 -24.67
C ALA A 21 59.01 -1.33 -24.18
N ALA A 22 59.71 -0.47 -23.42
CA ALA A 22 60.45 0.73 -23.85
C ALA A 22 59.57 1.82 -24.54
N ARG A 23 59.13 2.86 -23.83
CA ARG A 23 59.72 4.23 -23.69
C ARG A 23 60.07 4.95 -24.99
N THR A 24 59.39 6.07 -25.26
CA THR A 24 59.95 7.32 -25.82
C THR A 24 59.05 8.55 -25.56
N SER A 25 59.69 9.64 -25.09
CA SER A 25 59.43 11.09 -25.31
C SER A 25 58.00 11.66 -25.23
N SER A 26 57.62 12.41 -24.19
CA SER A 26 57.89 13.84 -23.90
C SER A 26 57.02 14.86 -24.66
N THR A 27 56.53 15.84 -23.88
CA THR A 27 56.06 17.20 -24.24
C THR A 27 54.76 17.38 -25.03
N SER A 28 53.69 17.84 -24.36
CA SER A 28 53.05 19.12 -24.71
C SER A 28 52.07 19.63 -23.63
N LYS A 29 52.44 20.81 -23.13
CA LYS A 29 51.65 21.93 -22.61
C LYS A 29 50.11 21.79 -22.52
N GLY A 30 49.62 21.91 -21.29
CA GLY A 30 48.54 22.81 -20.85
C GLY A 30 47.37 23.06 -21.80
N ARG A 31 46.26 22.35 -21.57
CA ARG A 31 44.87 22.76 -21.93
C ARG A 31 43.88 21.76 -21.33
N SER A 32 43.67 21.78 -20.00
CA SER A 32 42.81 20.76 -19.35
C SER A 32 41.87 21.25 -18.23
N THR A 33 41.87 22.53 -17.86
CA THR A 33 40.98 23.04 -16.80
C THR A 33 39.71 23.71 -17.35
N TYR A 34 39.78 24.37 -18.50
CA TYR A 34 38.62 25.06 -19.10
C TYR A 34 37.55 24.09 -19.66
N ARG A 35 37.95 22.96 -20.26
CA ARG A 35 37.01 21.96 -20.82
C ARG A 35 36.24 21.17 -19.76
N ARG A 36 36.75 21.09 -18.52
CA ARG A 36 36.11 20.37 -17.41
C ARG A 36 35.02 21.22 -16.75
N GLN A 37 35.23 22.54 -16.63
CA GLN A 37 34.21 23.47 -16.15
C GLN A 37 33.06 23.66 -17.16
N VAL A 38 33.36 23.72 -18.46
CA VAL A 38 32.31 23.82 -19.49
C VAL A 38 31.44 22.56 -19.51
N ARG A 39 32.01 21.35 -19.35
CA ARG A 39 31.21 20.11 -19.24
C ARG A 39 30.37 20.02 -17.96
N GLY A 40 30.88 20.51 -16.83
CA GLY A 40 30.09 20.58 -15.59
C GLY A 40 28.89 21.53 -15.71
N PHE A 41 29.08 22.68 -16.38
CA PHE A 41 28.04 23.66 -16.63
C PHE A 41 26.94 23.15 -17.59
N TRP A 42 27.30 22.39 -18.63
CA TRP A 42 26.30 21.76 -19.52
C TRP A 42 25.54 20.61 -18.85
N ILE A 43 26.14 19.92 -17.89
CA ILE A 43 25.45 18.87 -17.11
C ILE A 43 24.47 19.49 -16.11
N THR A 44 24.86 20.57 -15.41
CA THR A 44 23.94 21.27 -14.50
C THR A 44 22.82 21.97 -15.25
N ILE A 45 23.07 22.61 -16.39
CA ILE A 45 22.02 23.18 -17.25
C ILE A 45 21.14 22.07 -17.84
N GLY A 46 21.72 20.93 -18.24
CA GLY A 46 20.97 19.77 -18.71
C GLY A 46 20.03 19.21 -17.65
N CYS A 47 20.50 19.07 -16.40
CA CYS A 47 19.65 18.67 -15.28
C CYS A 47 18.59 19.72 -14.95
N LEU A 48 18.91 21.01 -15.02
CA LEU A 48 17.94 22.09 -14.77
C LEU A 48 16.87 22.14 -15.85
N LEU A 49 17.24 21.97 -17.12
CA LEU A 49 16.29 21.85 -18.24
C LEU A 49 15.45 20.58 -18.13
N VAL A 50 16.02 19.44 -17.72
CA VAL A 50 15.26 18.20 -17.49
C VAL A 50 14.31 18.34 -16.30
N CYS A 51 14.72 18.99 -15.22
CA CYS A 51 13.84 19.26 -14.06
C CYS A 51 12.75 20.29 -14.40
N VAL A 52 13.05 21.32 -15.20
CA VAL A 52 12.06 22.30 -15.68
C VAL A 52 11.12 21.66 -16.71
N LEU A 53 11.62 20.81 -17.59
CA LEU A 53 10.77 20.07 -18.53
C LEU A 53 9.92 19.04 -17.78
N LEU A 54 10.44 18.34 -16.77
CA LEU A 54 9.67 17.45 -15.92
C LEU A 54 8.65 18.21 -15.08
N SER A 55 8.97 19.39 -14.55
CA SER A 55 8.00 20.20 -13.79
C SER A 55 6.93 20.80 -14.69
N VAL A 56 7.27 21.20 -15.93
CA VAL A 56 6.30 21.62 -16.95
C VAL A 56 5.48 20.43 -17.46
N TYR A 57 6.06 19.23 -17.58
CA TYR A 57 5.33 18.03 -18.01
C TYR A 57 4.43 17.46 -16.90
N LEU A 58 4.86 17.52 -15.64
CA LEU A 58 4.04 17.19 -14.46
C LEU A 58 2.94 18.25 -14.26
N ALA A 59 3.26 19.54 -14.45
CA ALA A 59 2.26 20.59 -14.46
C ALA A 59 1.25 20.37 -15.60
N ASN A 60 1.70 20.10 -16.83
CA ASN A 60 0.80 19.89 -17.98
C ASN A 60 0.05 18.56 -17.96
N SER A 61 0.62 17.47 -17.39
CA SER A 61 -0.12 16.21 -17.24
C SER A 61 -1.16 16.28 -16.13
N MET A 62 -0.99 17.18 -15.16
CA MET A 62 -2.03 17.54 -14.19
C MET A 62 -3.09 18.50 -14.78
N HIS A 63 -2.88 19.09 -15.95
CA HIS A 63 -3.83 20.00 -16.60
C HIS A 63 -4.86 19.33 -17.54
N SER A 64 -4.93 18.00 -17.60
CA SER A 64 -6.01 17.28 -18.31
C SER A 64 -7.06 16.64 -17.39
N SER A 65 -6.99 16.89 -16.09
CA SER A 65 -8.12 16.73 -15.17
C SER A 65 -8.36 18.09 -14.52
N SER A 66 -9.25 18.87 -15.12
CA SER A 66 -9.62 20.19 -14.64
C SER A 66 -10.44 20.10 -13.34
N ALA A 67 -9.75 19.89 -12.22
CA ALA A 67 -10.17 20.48 -10.95
C ALA A 67 -9.62 21.93 -10.92
N PRO A 68 -10.44 22.94 -10.58
CA PRO A 68 -9.95 24.31 -10.52
C PRO A 68 -8.85 24.41 -9.44
N PRO A 69 -7.79 25.21 -9.67
CA PRO A 69 -6.80 25.47 -8.65
C PRO A 69 -7.50 26.11 -7.44
N LEU A 70 -7.32 25.51 -6.26
CA LEU A 70 -7.72 26.13 -5.00
C LEU A 70 -7.09 27.53 -4.96
N PRO A 71 -7.88 28.60 -4.75
CA PRO A 71 -7.37 29.95 -4.82
C PRO A 71 -6.39 30.18 -3.66
N LEU A 72 -5.13 30.41 -4.01
CA LEU A 72 -4.13 31.04 -3.16
C LEU A 72 -4.74 32.27 -2.48
N LEU A 73 -4.99 32.11 -1.17
CA LEU A 73 -5.02 33.13 -0.12
C LEU A 73 -5.16 34.58 -0.62
N ARG A 74 -6.36 34.92 -1.11
CA ARG A 74 -6.80 36.32 -1.13
C ARG A 74 -8.30 36.41 -0.88
N ARG A 75 -8.64 37.02 0.27
CA ARG A 75 -9.95 37.55 0.71
C ARG A 75 -10.97 36.57 1.32
N LYS A 76 -10.91 36.48 2.64
CA LYS A 76 -11.88 37.00 3.65
C LYS A 76 -11.48 36.32 4.96
N ALA A 77 -11.69 36.97 6.10
CA ALA A 77 -11.47 36.39 7.43
C ALA A 77 -12.39 35.17 7.64
N ARG A 78 -12.08 34.04 7.00
CA ARG A 78 -12.60 32.73 7.37
C ARG A 78 -11.88 32.39 8.66
N ARG A 79 -12.66 32.13 9.71
CA ARG A 79 -12.13 31.62 10.98
C ARG A 79 -11.27 30.39 10.64
N LEU A 80 -10.05 30.39 11.16
CA LEU A 80 -9.17 29.22 11.07
C LEU A 80 -9.91 27.98 11.59
N PRO A 81 -9.67 26.79 11.01
CA PRO A 81 -10.18 25.56 11.59
C PRO A 81 -9.62 25.43 13.02
N VAL A 82 -10.52 25.33 14.00
CA VAL A 82 -10.14 25.16 15.41
C VAL A 82 -10.74 23.85 15.89
N VAL A 83 -9.89 22.99 16.43
CA VAL A 83 -10.33 21.82 17.19
C VAL A 83 -10.65 22.28 18.61
N ALA A 84 -11.92 22.24 19.00
CA ALA A 84 -12.31 22.66 20.35
C ALA A 84 -12.01 21.54 21.37
N GLU A 85 -11.48 21.92 22.53
CA GLU A 85 -11.19 20.99 23.62
C GLU A 85 -12.41 20.14 24.02
N ARG A 86 -13.60 20.75 24.03
CA ARG A 86 -14.87 20.04 24.29
C ARG A 86 -15.11 18.88 23.32
N ASP A 87 -14.69 19.00 22.07
CA ASP A 87 -14.92 17.99 21.03
C ASP A 87 -13.94 16.82 21.23
N VAL A 88 -12.73 17.11 21.70
CA VAL A 88 -11.73 16.10 22.11
C VAL A 88 -12.23 15.34 23.35
N VAL A 89 -12.73 16.04 24.37
CA VAL A 89 -13.30 15.42 25.57
C VAL A 89 -14.51 14.55 25.22
N ALA A 90 -15.39 15.01 24.33
CA ALA A 90 -16.53 14.23 23.85
C ALA A 90 -16.07 12.96 23.12
N LEU A 91 -15.01 13.06 22.30
CA LEU A 91 -14.42 11.90 21.63
C LEU A 91 -13.83 10.89 22.63
N ASP A 92 -13.13 11.35 23.66
CA ASP A 92 -12.59 10.48 24.72
C ASP A 92 -13.70 9.76 25.49
N MET A 93 -14.80 10.45 25.78
CA MET A 93 -15.99 9.85 26.38
C MET A 93 -16.60 8.77 25.48
N ALA A 94 -16.81 9.07 24.20
CA ALA A 94 -17.34 8.11 23.23
C ALA A 94 -16.40 6.89 23.07
N THR A 95 -15.09 7.13 23.03
CA THR A 95 -14.07 6.09 22.95
C THR A 95 -14.13 5.17 24.16
N SER A 96 -14.23 5.74 25.36
CA SER A 96 -14.37 4.98 26.61
C SER A 96 -15.68 4.18 26.65
N GLN A 97 -16.77 4.73 26.11
CA GLN A 97 -18.04 4.02 26.00
C GLN A 97 -17.91 2.79 25.09
N VAL A 98 -17.31 2.90 23.90
CA VAL A 98 -17.15 1.75 22.98
C VAL A 98 -16.15 0.72 23.51
N ALA A 99 -15.11 1.17 24.22
CA ALA A 99 -14.15 0.28 24.85
C ALA A 99 -14.81 -0.58 25.94
N ASN A 100 -15.71 0.02 26.74
CA ASN A 100 -16.32 -0.62 27.91
C ASN A 100 -17.70 -1.25 27.64
N LEU A 101 -18.43 -0.77 26.63
CA LEU A 101 -19.81 -1.17 26.31
C LEU A 101 -19.86 -1.80 24.92
N ALA A 102 -20.45 -2.99 24.86
CA ALA A 102 -20.58 -3.80 23.66
C ALA A 102 -21.83 -3.46 22.84
N THR A 103 -21.98 -2.20 22.38
CA THR A 103 -23.18 -1.79 21.63
C THR A 103 -22.84 -1.10 20.29
N LEU A 104 -23.52 -1.54 19.23
CA LEU A 104 -23.39 -1.01 17.85
C LEU A 104 -23.72 0.50 17.73
N PRO A 105 -24.70 1.08 18.45
CA PRO A 105 -24.94 2.53 18.41
C PRO A 105 -23.75 3.36 18.89
N ALA A 106 -23.10 2.96 19.99
CA ALA A 106 -21.94 3.66 20.50
C ALA A 106 -20.77 3.66 19.49
N LEU A 107 -20.58 2.55 18.76
CA LEU A 107 -19.58 2.47 17.69
C LEU A 107 -19.88 3.43 16.54
N ASN A 108 -21.14 3.59 16.16
CA ASN A 108 -21.54 4.54 15.13
C ASN A 108 -21.26 5.99 15.54
N ASP A 109 -21.58 6.34 16.78
CA ASP A 109 -21.34 7.68 17.31
C ASP A 109 -19.84 7.96 17.41
N LEU A 110 -19.05 7.00 17.87
CA LEU A 110 -17.58 7.10 17.90
C LEU A 110 -17.01 7.40 16.51
N ILE A 111 -17.38 6.63 15.49
CA ILE A 111 -16.91 6.82 14.12
C ILE A 111 -17.29 8.20 13.57
N LYS A 112 -18.52 8.62 13.84
CA LYS A 112 -19.00 9.92 13.40
C LYS A 112 -18.19 11.06 14.04
N SER A 113 -18.08 11.05 15.38
CA SER A 113 -17.32 12.06 16.11
C SER A 113 -15.84 12.07 15.72
N ALA A 114 -15.21 10.90 15.60
CA ALA A 114 -13.81 10.80 15.20
C ALA A 114 -13.59 11.29 13.76
N GLY A 115 -14.49 10.96 12.83
CA GLY A 115 -14.39 11.40 11.44
C GLY A 115 -14.61 12.91 11.26
N GLU A 116 -15.58 13.49 11.98
CA GLU A 116 -15.83 14.94 11.99
C GLU A 116 -14.63 15.70 12.56
N LEU A 117 -14.12 15.28 13.72
CA LEU A 117 -12.96 15.88 14.36
C LEU A 117 -11.70 15.71 13.48
N GLY A 118 -11.49 14.51 12.93
CA GLY A 118 -10.38 14.19 12.06
C GLY A 118 -10.36 15.04 10.79
N ALA A 119 -11.53 15.39 10.24
CA ALA A 119 -11.61 16.27 9.07
C ALA A 119 -11.20 17.73 9.37
N VAL A 120 -11.53 18.23 10.56
CA VAL A 120 -11.07 19.55 11.02
C VAL A 120 -9.57 19.49 11.32
N TYR A 121 -9.11 18.41 11.94
CA TYR A 121 -7.71 18.20 12.28
C TYR A 121 -6.81 18.10 11.05
N ALA A 122 -7.23 17.37 10.00
CA ALA A 122 -6.49 17.30 8.74
C ALA A 122 -6.30 18.67 8.09
N GLN A 123 -7.34 19.52 8.07
CA GLN A 123 -7.21 20.90 7.59
C GLN A 123 -6.24 21.74 8.44
N LEU A 124 -6.22 21.50 9.76
CA LEU A 124 -5.26 22.15 10.64
C LEU A 124 -3.82 21.70 10.35
N LEU A 125 -3.60 20.41 10.14
CA LEU A 125 -2.28 19.86 9.77
C LEU A 125 -1.78 20.44 8.45
N GLU A 126 -2.63 20.51 7.41
CA GLU A 126 -2.26 21.14 6.13
C GLU A 126 -1.79 22.59 6.31
N LEU A 127 -2.47 23.37 7.16
CA LEU A 127 -2.08 24.74 7.46
C LEU A 127 -0.78 24.83 8.26
N VAL A 128 -0.56 23.92 9.21
CA VAL A 128 0.67 23.86 10.00
C VAL A 128 1.86 23.52 9.09
N THR A 129 1.76 22.47 8.26
CA THR A 129 2.80 22.09 7.31
C THR A 129 3.11 23.24 6.36
N ALA A 130 2.07 23.87 5.78
CA ALA A 130 2.27 25.02 4.89
C ALA A 130 2.93 26.20 5.61
N ALA A 131 2.67 26.42 6.91
CA ALA A 131 3.29 27.48 7.68
C ALA A 131 4.75 27.18 8.06
N GLU A 132 5.12 25.91 8.25
CA GLU A 132 6.51 25.49 8.49
C GLU A 132 7.40 25.63 7.24
N GLU A 133 6.82 25.50 6.05
CA GLU A 133 7.52 25.72 4.77
C GLU A 133 7.81 27.20 4.47
N VAL A 134 7.15 28.14 5.17
CA VAL A 134 7.36 29.58 4.94
C VAL A 134 8.60 30.06 5.68
N GLU A 135 9.54 30.65 4.93
CA GLU A 135 10.73 31.32 5.49
C GLU A 135 10.40 32.71 6.11
N ASP A 136 9.53 32.75 7.13
CA ASP A 136 9.10 34.00 7.79
C ASP A 136 9.52 34.14 9.27
N GLY A 137 10.45 33.29 9.72
CA GLY A 137 10.89 33.26 11.12
C GLY A 137 9.82 32.73 12.08
N GLY A 138 8.93 31.85 11.61
CA GLY A 138 7.87 31.20 12.38
C GLY A 138 6.69 32.10 12.71
N ARG A 139 6.48 33.17 11.93
CA ARG A 139 5.35 34.09 12.13
C ARG A 139 4.03 33.42 11.75
N ALA A 140 3.97 32.77 10.59
CA ALA A 140 2.79 32.04 10.13
C ALA A 140 2.34 30.99 11.16
N LEU A 141 3.29 30.22 11.72
CA LEU A 141 2.98 29.21 12.73
C LEU A 141 2.42 29.84 14.03
N ARG A 142 2.98 30.97 14.47
CA ARG A 142 2.45 31.72 15.63
C ARG A 142 1.04 32.26 15.40
N GLU A 143 0.73 32.70 14.18
CA GLU A 143 -0.61 33.19 13.82
C GLU A 143 -1.67 32.07 13.83
N LEU A 144 -1.27 30.82 13.57
CA LEU A 144 -2.16 29.66 13.66
C LEU A 144 -2.54 29.31 15.11
N ASN A 145 -1.74 29.75 16.09
CA ASN A 145 -1.90 29.40 17.51
C ASN A 145 -2.02 27.87 17.77
N ALA A 146 -1.48 27.07 16.85
CA ALA A 146 -1.46 25.62 16.95
C ALA A 146 -0.22 25.21 17.75
N SER A 147 -0.39 24.88 19.02
CA SER A 147 0.71 24.35 19.82
C SER A 147 0.95 22.87 19.54
N GLN A 148 2.21 22.44 19.63
CA GLN A 148 2.57 21.03 19.47
C GLN A 148 1.84 20.11 20.46
N ASN A 149 1.65 20.58 21.70
CA ASN A 149 0.89 19.86 22.71
C ASN A 149 -0.58 19.66 22.31
N HIS A 150 -1.19 20.70 21.71
CA HIS A 150 -2.55 20.60 21.20
C HIS A 150 -2.66 19.60 20.05
N LEU A 151 -1.74 19.67 19.07
CA LEU A 151 -1.72 18.72 17.95
C LEU A 151 -1.55 17.28 18.43
N SER A 152 -0.63 17.05 19.37
CA SER A 152 -0.41 15.72 19.96
C SER A 152 -1.62 15.20 20.72
N THR A 153 -2.29 16.06 21.50
CA THR A 153 -3.48 15.67 22.27
C THR A 153 -4.63 15.24 21.37
N VAL A 154 -4.90 16.02 20.31
CA VAL A 154 -5.95 15.68 19.33
C VAL A 154 -5.61 14.40 18.58
N SER A 155 -4.37 14.24 18.13
CA SER A 155 -3.90 13.01 17.46
C SER A 155 -4.04 11.78 18.35
N ALA A 156 -3.66 11.87 19.63
CA ALA A 156 -3.77 10.78 20.58
C ALA A 156 -5.23 10.34 20.80
N ALA A 157 -6.16 11.29 20.90
CA ALA A 157 -7.59 11.01 21.01
C ALA A 157 -8.13 10.34 19.74
N LEU A 158 -7.80 10.88 18.55
CA LEU A 158 -8.18 10.31 17.25
C LEU A 158 -7.62 8.90 17.05
N ARG A 159 -6.34 8.69 17.39
CA ARG A 159 -5.69 7.38 17.32
C ARG A 159 -6.37 6.38 18.24
N ARG A 160 -6.67 6.75 19.48
CA ARG A 160 -7.36 5.86 20.42
C ARG A 160 -8.76 5.48 19.94
N ALA A 161 -9.52 6.45 19.43
CA ALA A 161 -10.84 6.23 18.85
C ALA A 161 -10.77 5.24 17.66
N ALA A 162 -9.82 5.47 16.75
CA ALA A 162 -9.60 4.58 15.61
C ALA A 162 -9.16 3.17 16.08
N ASP A 163 -8.29 3.06 17.07
CA ASP A 163 -7.78 1.77 17.56
C ASP A 163 -8.88 0.92 18.22
N VAL A 164 -9.73 1.54 19.04
CA VAL A 164 -10.90 0.88 19.65
C VAL A 164 -11.87 0.43 18.55
N SER A 165 -12.16 1.30 17.59
CA SER A 165 -13.06 0.97 16.48
C SER A 165 -12.51 -0.16 15.60
N TYR A 166 -11.22 -0.08 15.24
CA TYR A 166 -10.50 -1.11 14.49
C TYR A 166 -10.54 -2.46 15.18
N THR A 167 -10.29 -2.51 16.49
CA THR A 167 -10.31 -3.75 17.27
C THR A 167 -11.70 -4.39 17.24
N LYS A 168 -12.75 -3.58 17.41
CA LYS A 168 -14.14 -4.07 17.30
C LYS A 168 -14.46 -4.55 15.89
N LEU A 169 -14.09 -3.79 14.85
CA LEU A 169 -14.27 -4.19 13.46
C LEU A 169 -13.50 -5.46 13.11
N LYS A 170 -12.26 -5.59 13.56
CA LYS A 170 -11.43 -6.78 13.37
C LYS A 170 -12.11 -8.02 13.94
N ALA A 171 -12.49 -7.99 15.21
CA ALA A 171 -13.17 -9.11 15.86
C ALA A 171 -14.47 -9.48 15.13
N MET A 172 -15.24 -8.46 14.74
CA MET A 172 -16.48 -8.61 13.97
C MET A 172 -16.25 -9.24 12.58
N LEU A 173 -15.32 -8.70 11.79
CA LEU A 173 -15.09 -9.11 10.40
C LEU A 173 -14.37 -10.46 10.29
N LEU A 174 -13.51 -10.77 11.27
CA LEU A 174 -12.79 -12.05 11.35
C LEU A 174 -13.56 -13.13 12.13
N GLN A 175 -14.79 -12.84 12.58
CA GLN A 175 -15.66 -13.77 13.30
C GLN A 175 -14.99 -14.38 14.54
N GLU A 176 -14.24 -13.57 15.29
CA GLU A 176 -13.60 -14.01 16.54
C GLU A 176 -14.66 -14.45 17.56
N ALA A 177 -14.35 -15.43 18.41
CA ALA A 177 -15.27 -15.90 19.43
C ALA A 177 -15.66 -14.73 20.37
N ASN A 178 -16.96 -14.59 20.67
CA ASN A 178 -17.54 -13.45 21.41
C ASN A 178 -17.53 -12.11 20.66
N ALA A 179 -17.27 -12.11 19.35
CA ALA A 179 -17.52 -10.93 18.54
C ALA A 179 -19.01 -10.59 18.58
N GLU A 180 -19.32 -9.30 18.72
CA GLU A 180 -20.70 -8.77 18.84
C GLU A 180 -21.56 -9.02 17.58
N LEU A 181 -20.99 -9.65 16.55
CA LEU A 181 -21.61 -9.92 15.26
C LEU A 181 -22.67 -11.04 15.29
N HIS A 182 -22.67 -11.92 16.31
CA HIS A 182 -23.74 -12.92 16.47
C HIS A 182 -25.14 -12.28 16.61
N MET A 183 -25.21 -10.96 16.87
CA MET A 183 -26.45 -10.20 17.02
C MET A 183 -26.71 -9.16 15.91
N ALA A 184 -25.87 -9.10 14.87
CA ALA A 184 -26.01 -8.10 13.80
C ALA A 184 -26.93 -8.62 12.68
N PRO A 185 -28.13 -8.06 12.48
CA PRO A 185 -28.97 -8.43 11.34
C PRO A 185 -28.28 -8.07 10.01
N THR A 186 -28.58 -8.83 8.95
CA THR A 186 -28.14 -8.58 7.57
C THR A 186 -28.51 -7.18 7.03
N SER A 187 -29.34 -6.41 7.74
CA SER A 187 -29.63 -5.00 7.47
C SER A 187 -28.50 -4.02 7.87
N LEU A 188 -27.43 -4.47 8.54
CA LEU A 188 -26.32 -3.63 9.03
C LEU A 188 -25.25 -3.24 8.00
N VAL A 189 -25.30 -3.78 6.79
CA VAL A 189 -24.27 -3.61 5.74
C VAL A 189 -23.83 -2.16 5.59
N ARG A 190 -24.80 -1.24 5.40
CA ARG A 190 -24.56 0.19 5.20
C ARG A 190 -23.83 0.84 6.39
N THR A 191 -24.16 0.42 7.61
CA THR A 191 -23.57 0.96 8.83
C THR A 191 -22.14 0.46 8.99
N THR A 192 -21.90 -0.83 8.76
CA THR A 192 -20.54 -1.42 8.78
C THR A 192 -19.64 -0.79 7.74
N TYR A 193 -20.15 -0.48 6.54
CA TYR A 193 -19.42 0.30 5.53
C TYR A 193 -18.96 1.65 6.07
N GLY A 194 -19.85 2.33 6.79
CA GLY A 194 -19.56 3.60 7.41
C GLY A 194 -18.42 3.52 8.42
N TRP A 195 -18.43 2.48 9.25
CA TRP A 195 -17.38 2.25 10.24
C TRP A 195 -16.03 1.94 9.60
N MET A 196 -16.01 1.07 8.60
CA MET A 196 -14.79 0.75 7.86
C MET A 196 -14.23 1.98 7.14
N LEU A 197 -15.08 2.74 6.43
CA LEU A 197 -14.68 3.95 5.74
C LEU A 197 -14.14 5.01 6.72
N GLY A 198 -14.77 5.18 7.88
CA GLY A 198 -14.29 6.10 8.92
C GLY A 198 -12.90 5.72 9.43
N ASN A 199 -12.66 4.42 9.69
CA ASN A 199 -11.32 3.95 10.06
C ASN A 199 -10.31 4.16 8.95
N ILE A 200 -10.65 3.84 7.70
CA ILE A 200 -9.74 4.03 6.56
C ILE A 200 -9.40 5.51 6.40
N PHE A 201 -10.38 6.42 6.51
CA PHE A 201 -10.12 7.86 6.46
C PHE A 201 -9.13 8.29 7.55
N LEU A 202 -9.35 7.90 8.81
CA LEU A 202 -8.45 8.25 9.91
C LEU A 202 -7.05 7.67 9.71
N TYR A 203 -6.94 6.40 9.35
CA TYR A 203 -5.66 5.69 9.23
C TYR A 203 -4.89 5.96 7.94
N ASN A 204 -5.54 6.43 6.88
CA ASN A 204 -4.92 6.61 5.57
C ASN A 204 -4.81 8.08 5.14
N ALA A 205 -5.59 9.00 5.73
CA ALA A 205 -5.61 10.40 5.30
C ALA A 205 -5.41 11.43 6.42
N VAL A 206 -5.61 11.06 7.69
CA VAL A 206 -5.51 12.02 8.81
C VAL A 206 -4.30 11.76 9.68
N LEU A 207 -4.22 10.57 10.28
CA LEU A 207 -3.13 10.21 11.19
C LEU A 207 -1.76 10.11 10.50
N PRO A 208 -1.63 9.59 9.25
CA PRO A 208 -0.36 9.61 8.52
C PRO A 208 0.28 11.00 8.44
N GLU A 209 -0.50 12.03 8.14
CA GLU A 209 -0.02 13.41 8.03
C GLU A 209 0.58 13.92 9.34
N TYR A 210 -0.05 13.61 10.48
CA TYR A 210 0.51 13.96 11.78
C TYR A 210 1.82 13.21 12.06
N TYR A 211 1.86 11.90 11.81
CA TYR A 211 3.08 11.13 12.08
C TYR A 211 4.22 11.46 11.11
N LEU A 212 3.90 11.89 9.89
CA LEU A 212 4.86 12.48 8.96
C LEU A 212 5.43 13.79 9.52
N LEU A 213 4.58 14.69 10.01
CA LEU A 213 5.01 15.94 10.66
C LEU A 213 5.89 15.70 11.90
N GLN A 214 5.70 14.57 12.59
CA GLN A 214 6.48 14.20 13.78
C GLN A 214 7.73 13.36 13.49
N ASP A 215 8.00 13.02 12.23
CA ASP A 215 9.02 12.03 11.85
C ASP A 215 8.85 10.66 12.56
N ASP A 216 7.63 10.30 13.00
CA ASP A 216 7.33 9.02 13.66
C ASP A 216 6.99 7.96 12.62
N SER A 217 8.04 7.41 12.00
CA SER A 217 7.91 6.39 10.95
C SER A 217 7.22 5.10 11.43
N ALA A 218 7.33 4.74 12.71
CA ALA A 218 6.76 3.50 13.24
C ALA A 218 5.24 3.61 13.38
N SER A 219 4.76 4.69 14.01
CA SER A 219 3.32 4.94 14.12
C SER A 219 2.70 5.22 12.75
N HIS A 220 3.42 5.92 11.87
CA HIS A 220 3.04 6.15 10.47
C HIS A 220 2.81 4.81 9.74
N ALA A 221 3.80 3.91 9.74
CA ALA A 221 3.66 2.63 9.07
C ALA A 221 2.50 1.80 9.65
N LEU A 222 2.29 1.84 10.97
CA LEU A 222 1.22 1.09 11.62
C LEU A 222 -0.19 1.61 11.25
N VAL A 223 -0.41 2.93 11.17
CA VAL A 223 -1.72 3.46 10.71
C VAL A 223 -2.02 3.02 9.28
N LEU A 224 -1.06 3.18 8.37
CA LEU A 224 -1.24 2.81 6.97
C LEU A 224 -1.53 1.32 6.81
N LEU A 225 -0.81 0.47 7.55
CA LEU A 225 -1.06 -0.97 7.58
C LEU A 225 -2.49 -1.31 8.03
N ARG A 226 -2.96 -0.68 9.11
CA ARG A 226 -4.33 -0.92 9.60
C ARG A 226 -5.38 -0.51 8.57
N SER A 227 -5.13 0.54 7.79
CA SER A 227 -6.02 0.91 6.68
C SER A 227 -6.10 -0.18 5.60
N ILE A 228 -4.97 -0.80 5.24
CA ILE A 228 -4.91 -1.95 4.32
C ILE A 228 -5.65 -3.15 4.90
N ASN A 229 -5.48 -3.44 6.20
CA ASN A 229 -6.17 -4.53 6.86
C ASN A 229 -7.69 -4.37 6.75
N VAL A 230 -8.23 -3.18 7.07
CA VAL A 230 -9.67 -2.90 6.94
C VAL A 230 -10.15 -3.10 5.50
N LEU A 231 -9.41 -2.61 4.50
CA LEU A 231 -9.75 -2.81 3.09
C LEU A 231 -9.77 -4.30 2.69
N SER A 232 -8.82 -5.08 3.21
CA SER A 232 -8.64 -6.49 2.85
C SER A 232 -9.64 -7.45 3.50
N TRP A 233 -10.27 -7.06 4.61
CA TRP A 233 -11.24 -7.89 5.32
C TRP A 233 -12.64 -7.80 4.71
N SER A 234 -12.90 -6.76 3.91
CA SER A 234 -14.20 -6.55 3.28
C SER A 234 -14.69 -7.74 2.45
N PRO A 235 -13.84 -8.40 1.61
CA PRO A 235 -14.30 -9.50 0.78
C PRO A 235 -14.56 -10.77 1.59
N ARG A 236 -14.17 -10.85 2.87
CA ARG A 236 -14.43 -12.02 3.73
C ARG A 236 -15.81 -11.99 4.38
N VAL A 237 -16.55 -10.90 4.22
CA VAL A 237 -17.92 -10.82 4.70
C VAL A 237 -18.87 -11.17 3.57
N HIS A 238 -19.32 -12.41 3.61
CA HIS A 238 -20.39 -12.90 2.75
C HIS A 238 -21.63 -13.14 3.60
N THR A 239 -22.81 -12.97 3.01
CA THR A 239 -24.04 -13.50 3.61
C THR A 239 -23.94 -15.03 3.61
N VAL A 240 -23.61 -15.63 4.76
CA VAL A 240 -23.72 -17.08 4.93
C VAL A 240 -25.21 -17.43 5.01
N ALA A 241 -25.65 -18.43 4.26
CA ALA A 241 -27.01 -18.97 4.38
C ALA A 241 -27.20 -19.53 5.79
N SER A 242 -28.30 -19.16 6.47
CA SER A 242 -28.71 -19.86 7.68
C SER A 242 -29.02 -21.32 7.32
N THR A 243 -28.82 -22.24 8.26
CA THR A 243 -29.16 -23.67 8.09
C THR A 243 -30.60 -23.86 7.61
N GLU A 244 -31.55 -23.01 8.01
CA GLU A 244 -32.94 -23.01 7.55
C GLU A 244 -33.12 -22.67 6.05
N THR A 245 -32.25 -21.85 5.46
CA THR A 245 -32.35 -21.48 4.03
C THR A 245 -31.78 -22.55 3.10
N ARG A 246 -30.89 -23.41 3.61
CA ARG A 246 -30.33 -24.57 2.88
C ARG A 246 -31.37 -25.64 2.58
N GLU A 247 -32.41 -25.75 3.44
CA GLU A 247 -33.47 -26.75 3.30
C GLU A 247 -34.48 -26.44 2.19
N ARG A 248 -34.51 -25.21 1.64
CA ARG A 248 -35.51 -24.78 0.63
C ARG A 248 -35.04 -24.82 -0.82
N GLY A 249 -33.89 -25.44 -1.12
CA GLY A 249 -33.46 -25.70 -2.51
C GLY A 249 -33.20 -24.46 -3.38
N ALA A 250 -33.09 -23.27 -2.78
CA ALA A 250 -32.69 -22.07 -3.51
C ALA A 250 -31.16 -22.10 -3.73
N ALA A 251 -30.72 -21.97 -4.97
CA ALA A 251 -29.32 -21.65 -5.29
C ALA A 251 -29.04 -20.22 -4.79
N VAL A 252 -28.62 -20.09 -3.54
CA VAL A 252 -28.31 -18.78 -2.94
C VAL A 252 -26.88 -18.42 -3.28
N LEU A 253 -26.72 -17.43 -4.16
CA LEU A 253 -25.45 -16.80 -4.49
C LEU A 253 -24.88 -16.13 -3.23
N THR A 254 -23.72 -16.58 -2.76
CA THR A 254 -22.89 -15.79 -1.86
C THR A 254 -22.42 -14.55 -2.62
N TYR A 255 -22.72 -13.36 -2.12
CA TYR A 255 -22.22 -12.12 -2.72
C TYR A 255 -21.36 -11.37 -1.70
N ASP A 256 -20.33 -10.68 -2.22
CA ASP A 256 -19.54 -9.74 -1.45
C ASP A 256 -20.47 -8.63 -0.95
N VAL A 257 -20.61 -8.55 0.37
CA VAL A 257 -21.46 -7.57 1.04
C VAL A 257 -20.85 -6.17 0.91
N PHE A 258 -19.54 -6.08 0.68
CA PHE A 258 -18.75 -4.86 0.61
C PHE A 258 -18.18 -4.57 -0.79
N ASN A 259 -19.05 -4.23 -1.74
CA ASN A 259 -18.64 -3.53 -2.96
C ASN A 259 -18.12 -2.09 -2.69
N TRP A 260 -16.80 -1.91 -2.66
CA TRP A 260 -16.18 -0.58 -2.54
C TRP A 260 -16.34 0.31 -3.78
N SER A 261 -16.85 -0.21 -4.91
CA SER A 261 -17.02 0.54 -6.15
C SER A 261 -18.36 1.29 -6.24
N GLY A 262 -18.46 2.25 -7.17
CA GLY A 262 -19.71 2.95 -7.50
C GLY A 262 -20.15 4.00 -6.47
N GLY A 263 -19.27 4.39 -5.54
CA GLY A 263 -19.54 5.41 -4.52
C GLY A 263 -20.74 5.08 -3.60
N ALA A 264 -21.14 3.79 -3.53
CA ALA A 264 -22.26 3.34 -2.71
C ALA A 264 -21.96 3.55 -1.22
N ALA A 265 -20.72 3.28 -0.80
CA ALA A 265 -20.22 3.56 0.54
C ALA A 265 -20.25 5.07 0.87
N CYS A 266 -19.87 5.91 -0.10
CA CYS A 266 -19.71 7.36 0.09
C CYS A 266 -21.03 8.12 0.29
N ARG A 267 -22.07 7.76 -0.47
CA ARG A 267 -23.36 8.48 -0.44
C ARG A 267 -24.20 8.18 0.80
N ARG A 268 -23.86 7.11 1.52
CA ARG A 268 -24.73 6.49 2.51
C ARG A 268 -24.09 6.32 3.89
N GLY A 269 -22.78 6.52 4.01
CA GLY A 269 -22.05 6.44 5.29
C GLY A 269 -22.33 7.60 6.25
N PRO A 270 -21.98 7.43 7.55
CA PRO A 270 -22.23 8.41 8.61
C PRO A 270 -21.43 9.71 8.47
N LEU A 271 -20.47 9.76 7.54
CA LEU A 271 -19.60 10.91 7.28
C LEU A 271 -19.87 11.57 5.93
N GLY A 272 -20.94 11.19 5.22
CA GLY A 272 -21.26 11.73 3.89
C GLY A 272 -21.59 13.23 3.88
N HIS A 273 -21.89 13.83 5.04
CA HIS A 273 -22.09 15.27 5.21
C HIS A 273 -20.79 16.04 5.44
N VAL A 274 -19.70 15.37 5.78
CA VAL A 274 -18.39 16.01 6.05
C VAL A 274 -17.65 16.18 4.71
N PRO A 275 -17.40 17.42 4.23
CA PRO A 275 -16.87 17.64 2.88
C PRO A 275 -15.53 16.96 2.60
N LEU A 276 -14.58 17.02 3.54
CA LEU A 276 -13.26 16.41 3.36
C LEU A 276 -13.36 14.88 3.30
N THR A 277 -14.10 14.27 4.23
CA THR A 277 -14.32 12.82 4.22
C THR A 277 -15.07 12.35 2.98
N LYS A 278 -16.07 13.13 2.54
CA LYS A 278 -16.80 12.87 1.30
C LYS A 278 -15.85 12.90 0.09
N HIS A 279 -15.00 13.93 0.00
CA HIS A 279 -14.02 14.05 -1.09
C HIS A 279 -12.99 12.92 -1.09
N PHE A 280 -12.46 12.58 0.09
CA PHE A 280 -11.61 11.40 0.27
C PHE A 280 -12.30 10.13 -0.21
N CYS A 281 -13.58 9.97 0.12
CA CYS A 281 -14.34 8.80 -0.28
C CYS A 281 -14.58 8.75 -1.79
N GLU A 282 -15.07 9.83 -2.38
CA GLU A 282 -15.39 9.87 -3.81
C GLU A 282 -14.15 9.73 -4.70
N SER A 283 -12.99 10.24 -4.25
CA SER A 283 -11.72 10.06 -4.96
C SER A 283 -11.18 8.63 -4.84
N SER A 284 -11.33 7.99 -3.69
CA SER A 284 -10.70 6.69 -3.39
C SER A 284 -11.59 5.48 -3.67
N PHE A 285 -12.92 5.64 -3.65
CA PHE A 285 -13.92 4.56 -3.71
C PHE A 285 -14.98 4.81 -4.80
N SER A 286 -14.66 5.59 -5.83
CA SER A 286 -15.55 5.80 -6.98
C SER A 286 -15.66 4.56 -7.87
N SER A 287 -14.60 3.78 -8.01
CA SER A 287 -14.58 2.51 -8.74
C SER A 287 -13.51 1.56 -8.21
N TRP A 288 -13.51 0.29 -8.63
CA TRP A 288 -12.47 -0.67 -8.23
C TRP A 288 -11.06 -0.19 -8.63
N SER A 289 -10.95 0.45 -9.78
CA SER A 289 -9.74 1.12 -10.23
C SER A 289 -9.23 2.17 -9.23
N ALA A 290 -10.13 2.95 -8.63
CA ALA A 290 -9.78 3.95 -7.62
C ALA A 290 -9.29 3.30 -6.32
N VAL A 291 -9.97 2.22 -5.89
CA VAL A 291 -9.59 1.45 -4.69
C VAL A 291 -8.20 0.84 -4.86
N ALA A 292 -7.95 0.20 -6.00
CA ALA A 292 -6.67 -0.43 -6.27
C ALA A 292 -5.53 0.60 -6.38
N ARG A 293 -5.77 1.81 -6.93
CA ARG A 293 -4.80 2.92 -6.87
C ARG A 293 -4.51 3.36 -5.44
N ARG A 294 -5.53 3.50 -4.61
CA ARG A 294 -5.39 3.86 -3.18
C ARG A 294 -4.57 2.82 -2.42
N VAL A 295 -4.85 1.53 -2.62
CA VAL A 295 -4.09 0.41 -2.04
C VAL A 295 -2.64 0.44 -2.51
N ALA A 296 -2.40 0.61 -3.81
CA ALA A 296 -1.05 0.69 -4.36
C ALA A 296 -0.26 1.88 -3.78
N ALA A 297 -0.85 3.07 -3.72
CA ALA A 297 -0.23 4.26 -3.14
C ALA A 297 0.11 4.07 -1.65
N THR A 298 -0.78 3.43 -0.89
CA THR A 298 -0.53 3.10 0.53
C THR A 298 0.65 2.13 0.68
N TYR A 299 0.78 1.15 -0.22
CA TYR A 299 1.96 0.28 -0.22
C TYR A 299 3.24 0.99 -0.65
N GLU A 300 3.18 1.94 -1.60
CA GLU A 300 4.34 2.74 -1.99
C GLU A 300 4.88 3.53 -0.79
N GLU A 301 3.99 4.13 0.00
CA GLU A 301 4.33 4.85 1.22
C GLU A 301 4.89 3.91 2.31
N LEU A 302 4.25 2.76 2.53
CA LEU A 302 4.78 1.74 3.44
C LEU A 302 6.17 1.24 3.01
N ILE A 303 6.42 1.11 1.70
CA ILE A 303 7.73 0.75 1.15
C ILE A 303 8.73 1.89 1.34
N ALA A 304 8.31 3.16 1.25
CA ALA A 304 9.19 4.29 1.55
C ALA A 304 9.65 4.26 3.02
N LEU A 305 8.75 3.90 3.94
CA LEU A 305 9.04 3.74 5.38
C LEU A 305 9.86 2.48 5.69
N ASN A 306 9.66 1.39 4.93
CA ASN A 306 10.31 0.09 5.12
C ASN A 306 10.91 -0.47 3.81
N PRO A 307 11.96 0.16 3.25
CA PRO A 307 12.39 -0.07 1.87
C PRO A 307 12.96 -1.45 1.58
N SER A 308 13.51 -2.14 2.57
CA SER A 308 14.06 -3.50 2.43
C SER A 308 13.04 -4.59 2.73
N TYR A 309 11.84 -4.28 3.22
CA TYR A 309 10.91 -5.29 3.71
C TYR A 309 10.15 -5.96 2.55
N ALA A 310 10.51 -7.21 2.25
CA ALA A 310 10.01 -7.92 1.08
C ALA A 310 8.47 -8.07 1.06
N PRO A 311 7.78 -8.43 2.17
CA PRO A 311 6.34 -8.66 2.15
C PRO A 311 5.50 -7.50 1.63
N LEU A 312 5.89 -6.25 1.89
CA LEU A 312 5.19 -5.06 1.36
C LEU A 312 5.33 -4.95 -0.16
N ARG A 313 6.52 -5.24 -0.69
CA ARG A 313 6.80 -5.20 -2.13
C ARG A 313 6.00 -6.25 -2.89
N LEU A 314 5.84 -7.44 -2.31
CA LEU A 314 5.00 -8.48 -2.91
C LEU A 314 3.55 -8.03 -3.01
N HIS A 315 2.99 -7.50 -1.92
CA HIS A 315 1.63 -6.99 -1.91
C HIS A 315 1.41 -5.82 -2.88
N TYR A 316 2.40 -4.93 -2.99
CA TYR A 316 2.41 -3.88 -4.02
C TYR A 316 2.41 -4.48 -5.43
N ALA A 317 3.29 -5.44 -5.72
CA ALA A 317 3.36 -6.08 -7.04
C ALA A 317 2.05 -6.78 -7.41
N ILE A 318 1.40 -7.46 -6.47
CA ILE A 318 0.07 -8.07 -6.65
C ILE A 318 -0.97 -6.99 -6.96
N SER A 319 -1.08 -5.98 -6.09
CA SER A 319 -2.06 -4.89 -6.24
C SER A 319 -1.90 -4.17 -7.58
N PHE A 320 -0.65 -3.92 -7.98
CA PHE A 320 -0.32 -3.25 -9.23
C PHE A 320 -0.56 -4.15 -10.44
N ALA A 321 -0.26 -5.45 -10.38
CA ALA A 321 -0.52 -6.38 -11.48
C ALA A 321 -2.02 -6.53 -11.78
N PHE A 322 -2.85 -6.62 -10.74
CA PHE A 322 -4.30 -6.77 -10.89
C PHE A 322 -5.04 -5.44 -11.09
N LEU A 323 -4.38 -4.29 -10.92
CA LEU A 323 -4.98 -2.99 -11.21
C LEU A 323 -5.58 -2.95 -12.63
N ALA A 324 -4.88 -3.47 -13.64
CA ALA A 324 -5.37 -3.53 -15.01
C ALA A 324 -6.61 -4.42 -15.19
N THR A 325 -6.71 -5.51 -14.43
CA THR A 325 -7.84 -6.44 -14.51
C THR A 325 -9.06 -5.91 -13.78
N ASP A 326 -8.85 -5.30 -12.61
CA ASP A 326 -9.89 -4.58 -11.87
C ASP A 326 -10.38 -3.33 -12.64
N THR A 327 -9.56 -2.76 -13.53
CA THR A 327 -9.95 -1.67 -14.44
C THR A 327 -10.66 -2.12 -15.71
N ALA A 328 -10.56 -3.38 -16.13
CA ALA A 328 -11.10 -3.84 -17.42
C ALA A 328 -12.63 -3.76 -17.53
N GLY A 329 -13.34 -3.66 -16.40
CA GLY A 329 -14.78 -3.36 -16.36
C GLY A 329 -15.15 -1.89 -16.57
N ASP A 330 -14.20 -0.97 -16.35
CA ASP A 330 -14.36 0.50 -16.48
C ASP A 330 -13.79 1.06 -17.80
N VAL A 331 -13.00 0.26 -18.54
CA VAL A 331 -12.33 0.70 -19.77
C VAL A 331 -13.33 0.80 -20.92
N LYS A 332 -13.55 2.03 -21.40
CA LYS A 332 -14.25 2.27 -22.66
C LYS A 332 -13.55 1.48 -23.77
N VAL A 333 -14.32 0.75 -24.57
CA VAL A 333 -13.86 -0.01 -25.74
C VAL A 333 -12.94 0.86 -26.59
N GLY A 334 -11.62 0.68 -26.49
CA GLY A 334 -10.63 1.45 -27.25
C GLY A 334 -9.28 1.68 -26.58
N ASP A 335 -9.19 1.72 -25.25
CA ASP A 335 -7.93 2.09 -24.55
C ASP A 335 -6.99 0.89 -24.29
N ARG A 336 -6.66 0.14 -25.36
CA ARG A 336 -5.75 -1.01 -25.27
C ARG A 336 -4.30 -0.62 -24.99
N GLN A 337 -3.87 0.56 -25.46
CA GLN A 337 -2.51 1.05 -25.27
C GLN A 337 -2.20 1.33 -23.80
N GLY A 338 -3.14 1.93 -23.05
CA GLY A 338 -2.97 2.16 -21.61
C GLY A 338 -2.80 0.87 -20.80
N LEU A 339 -3.50 -0.20 -21.19
CA LEU A 339 -3.35 -1.53 -20.58
C LEU A 339 -1.97 -2.16 -20.85
N GLU A 340 -1.46 -2.05 -22.08
CA GLU A 340 -0.14 -2.56 -22.44
C GLU A 340 0.98 -1.82 -21.71
N ASP A 341 0.89 -0.49 -21.63
CA ASP A 341 1.85 0.34 -20.89
C ASP A 341 1.84 0.00 -19.38
N HIS A 342 0.66 -0.25 -18.83
CA HIS A 342 0.52 -0.68 -17.42
C HIS A 342 1.13 -2.05 -17.18
N ALA A 343 0.83 -3.03 -18.03
CA ALA A 343 1.42 -4.37 -17.94
C ALA A 343 2.95 -4.33 -18.04
N ALA A 344 3.51 -3.48 -18.91
CA ALA A 344 4.95 -3.29 -19.03
C ALA A 344 5.57 -2.70 -17.74
N LYS A 345 4.91 -1.72 -17.11
CA LYS A 345 5.33 -1.16 -15.81
C LYS A 345 5.27 -2.21 -14.70
N ALA A 346 4.19 -2.97 -14.63
CA ALA A 346 4.00 -4.03 -13.65
C ALA A 346 5.07 -5.13 -13.80
N LEU A 347 5.36 -5.56 -15.04
CA LEU A 347 6.44 -6.51 -15.33
C LEU A 347 7.81 -5.96 -14.91
N LYS A 348 8.07 -4.66 -15.09
CA LYS A 348 9.31 -4.03 -14.62
C LYS A 348 9.46 -4.11 -13.10
N ILE A 349 8.38 -3.83 -12.35
CA ILE A 349 8.35 -3.95 -10.88
C ILE A 349 8.65 -5.39 -10.48
N ILE A 350 7.89 -6.36 -11.01
CA ILE A 350 8.03 -7.78 -10.68
C ILE A 350 9.45 -8.29 -10.94
N ARG A 351 10.02 -8.01 -12.12
CA ARG A 351 11.37 -8.44 -12.48
C ARG A 351 12.44 -7.79 -11.61
N THR A 352 12.26 -6.51 -11.29
CA THR A 352 13.16 -5.79 -10.37
C THR A 352 13.13 -6.44 -8.99
N ASP A 353 11.95 -6.74 -8.47
CA ASP A 353 11.80 -7.32 -7.14
C ASP A 353 12.38 -8.74 -7.08
N ARG A 354 12.13 -9.59 -8.08
CA ARG A 354 12.76 -10.91 -8.18
C ARG A 354 14.29 -10.84 -8.17
N SER A 355 14.88 -9.86 -8.88
CA SER A 355 16.33 -9.71 -8.93
C SER A 355 16.97 -9.30 -7.60
N LYS A 356 16.19 -8.67 -6.71
CA LYS A 356 16.63 -8.15 -5.41
C LYS A 356 16.27 -9.05 -4.23
N LEU A 357 15.44 -10.07 -4.45
CA LEU A 357 14.87 -10.90 -3.40
C LEU A 357 15.93 -11.60 -2.54
N LYS A 358 17.01 -12.08 -3.16
CA LYS A 358 18.08 -12.82 -2.46
C LYS A 358 19.19 -11.94 -1.88
N SER A 359 19.28 -10.68 -2.31
CA SER A 359 20.45 -9.83 -2.06
C SER A 359 20.15 -8.54 -1.30
N THR A 360 18.95 -7.98 -1.46
CA THR A 360 18.57 -6.67 -0.89
C THR A 360 17.41 -6.78 0.08
N TYR A 361 16.41 -7.62 -0.23
CA TYR A 361 15.18 -7.65 0.55
C TYR A 361 15.26 -8.62 1.72
N MET A 362 14.64 -8.24 2.83
CA MET A 362 14.58 -8.98 4.07
C MET A 362 13.21 -9.66 4.23
N HIS A 363 13.21 -10.80 4.94
CA HIS A 363 12.01 -11.53 5.34
C HIS A 363 11.10 -11.98 4.17
N ALA A 364 11.69 -12.26 3.01
CA ALA A 364 10.98 -12.92 1.93
C ALA A 364 10.49 -14.31 2.37
N ASP A 365 9.19 -14.54 2.32
CA ASP A 365 8.59 -15.85 2.60
C ASP A 365 8.76 -16.81 1.40
N LYS A 366 8.44 -18.09 1.63
CA LYS A 366 8.55 -19.15 0.61
C LYS A 366 7.66 -18.90 -0.62
N ALA A 367 6.50 -18.26 -0.44
CA ALA A 367 5.57 -18.00 -1.54
C ALA A 367 6.02 -16.82 -2.43
N HIS A 368 6.94 -15.98 -1.95
CA HIS A 368 7.27 -14.73 -2.60
C HIS A 368 7.76 -14.88 -4.05
N ASP A 369 8.83 -15.64 -4.30
CA ASP A 369 9.33 -15.82 -5.68
C ASP A 369 8.32 -16.57 -6.56
N LEU A 370 7.54 -17.49 -5.97
CA LEU A 370 6.53 -18.27 -6.66
C LEU A 370 5.40 -17.37 -7.18
N VAL A 371 4.89 -16.48 -6.34
CA VAL A 371 3.85 -15.52 -6.70
C VAL A 371 4.38 -14.52 -7.72
N LEU A 372 5.61 -14.02 -7.58
CA LEU A 372 6.19 -13.14 -8.60
C LEU A 372 6.34 -13.84 -9.98
N ALA A 373 6.67 -15.13 -10.00
CA ALA A 373 6.71 -15.92 -11.24
C ALA A 373 5.31 -16.08 -11.87
N LEU A 374 4.29 -16.33 -11.06
CA LEU A 374 2.89 -16.41 -11.49
C LEU A 374 2.39 -15.06 -12.05
N LEU A 375 2.69 -13.95 -11.38
CA LEU A 375 2.34 -12.60 -11.84
C LEU A 375 3.07 -12.23 -13.14
N GLU A 376 4.34 -12.60 -13.27
CA GLU A 376 5.07 -12.41 -14.53
C GLU A 376 4.40 -13.19 -15.68
N ALA A 377 3.94 -14.41 -15.42
CA ALA A 377 3.17 -15.17 -16.41
C ALA A 377 1.82 -14.55 -16.73
N PHE A 378 1.10 -14.09 -15.72
CA PHE A 378 -0.18 -13.41 -15.88
C PHE A 378 -0.12 -12.24 -16.85
N LEU A 379 0.91 -11.39 -16.71
CA LEU A 379 1.08 -10.16 -17.47
C LEU A 379 1.78 -10.35 -18.83
N THR A 380 2.50 -11.46 -19.04
CA THR A 380 3.22 -11.70 -20.30
C THR A 380 2.28 -12.31 -21.35
N PRO A 381 2.13 -11.73 -22.55
CA PRO A 381 1.36 -12.34 -23.64
C PRO A 381 1.93 -13.70 -24.04
N ALA A 382 1.07 -14.66 -24.39
CA ALA A 382 1.48 -16.06 -24.64
C ALA A 382 2.52 -16.19 -25.76
N GLY A 383 2.39 -15.40 -26.84
CA GLY A 383 3.35 -15.41 -27.95
C GLY A 383 4.71 -14.75 -27.65
N LEU A 384 4.87 -14.12 -26.48
CA LEU A 384 6.10 -13.41 -26.09
C LEU A 384 6.86 -14.09 -24.96
N ARG A 385 6.41 -15.27 -24.51
CA ARG A 385 7.06 -16.01 -23.44
C ARG A 385 8.25 -16.81 -23.95
N THR A 386 9.28 -16.85 -23.12
CA THR A 386 10.49 -17.64 -23.38
C THR A 386 10.42 -18.99 -22.68
N ALA A 387 11.09 -20.01 -23.22
CA ALA A 387 11.20 -21.33 -22.58
C ALA A 387 11.71 -21.26 -21.13
N LYS A 388 12.60 -20.29 -20.83
CA LYS A 388 13.08 -20.04 -19.47
C LYS A 388 11.95 -19.57 -18.54
N GLN A 389 11.08 -18.68 -19.00
CA GLN A 389 9.95 -18.20 -18.21
C GLN A 389 8.91 -19.31 -18.01
N ASP A 390 8.73 -20.20 -18.98
CA ASP A 390 7.84 -21.36 -18.85
C ASP A 390 8.37 -22.39 -17.84
N ALA A 391 9.67 -22.69 -17.90
CA ALA A 391 10.31 -23.53 -16.89
C ALA A 391 10.22 -22.93 -15.47
N GLN A 392 10.32 -21.61 -15.33
CA GLN A 392 10.14 -20.92 -14.04
C GLN A 392 8.69 -20.99 -13.53
N LEU A 393 7.71 -20.83 -14.43
CA LEU A 393 6.30 -20.99 -14.09
C LEU A 393 6.00 -22.43 -13.66
N GLU A 394 6.52 -23.40 -14.40
CA GLU A 394 6.39 -24.83 -14.08
C GLU A 394 7.00 -25.16 -12.72
N ALA A 395 8.21 -24.67 -12.45
CA ALA A 395 8.86 -24.83 -11.16
C ALA A 395 8.01 -24.23 -10.04
N ALA A 396 7.51 -22.99 -10.21
CA ALA A 396 6.67 -22.34 -9.21
C ALA A 396 5.38 -23.14 -8.90
N LEU A 397 4.73 -23.70 -9.92
CA LEU A 397 3.54 -24.55 -9.77
C LEU A 397 3.83 -25.92 -9.16
N ARG A 398 5.09 -26.36 -9.10
CA ARG A 398 5.48 -27.65 -8.50
C ARG A 398 5.95 -27.54 -7.07
N GLU A 399 6.30 -26.33 -6.60
CA GLU A 399 6.77 -26.12 -5.22
C GLU A 399 5.69 -26.40 -4.18
N TRP A 400 4.42 -26.20 -4.53
CA TRP A 400 3.31 -26.63 -3.69
C TRP A 400 2.92 -28.08 -3.97
N SER A 401 2.81 -28.87 -2.89
CA SER A 401 2.50 -30.29 -2.97
C SER A 401 1.00 -30.58 -3.18
N SER A 402 0.14 -29.60 -2.87
CA SER A 402 -1.31 -29.72 -3.01
C SER A 402 -2.00 -28.36 -3.22
N CYS A 403 -3.22 -28.40 -3.75
CA CYS A 403 -4.10 -27.24 -3.85
C CYS A 403 -4.36 -26.61 -2.46
N ALA A 404 -4.62 -27.45 -1.44
CA ALA A 404 -4.89 -26.98 -0.09
C ALA A 404 -3.70 -26.23 0.52
N GLU A 405 -2.47 -26.71 0.30
CA GLU A 405 -1.26 -26.02 0.78
C GLU A 405 -1.11 -24.63 0.15
N ALA A 406 -1.35 -24.51 -1.16
CA ALA A 406 -1.28 -23.23 -1.84
C ALA A 406 -2.41 -22.27 -1.41
N GLN A 407 -3.63 -22.78 -1.25
CA GLN A 407 -4.75 -21.99 -0.76
C GLN A 407 -4.46 -21.45 0.66
N ALA A 408 -3.94 -22.29 1.56
CA ALA A 408 -3.52 -21.86 2.89
C ALA A 408 -2.41 -20.79 2.82
N ALA A 409 -1.42 -20.96 1.94
CA ALA A 409 -0.32 -20.00 1.80
C ALA A 409 -0.73 -18.65 1.17
N LEU A 410 -1.74 -18.65 0.30
CA LEU A 410 -2.07 -17.49 -0.54
C LEU A 410 -3.35 -16.75 -0.11
N LEU A 411 -4.33 -17.47 0.44
CA LEU A 411 -5.70 -16.98 0.67
C LEU A 411 -6.01 -16.76 2.16
N GLU A 412 -5.19 -17.31 3.06
CA GLU A 412 -5.33 -17.12 4.49
C GLU A 412 -4.56 -15.90 5.01
N ALA A 413 -5.03 -15.35 6.12
CA ALA A 413 -4.33 -14.26 6.80
C ALA A 413 -3.24 -14.87 7.68
N THR A 414 -2.03 -14.33 7.64
CA THR A 414 -0.86 -14.88 8.35
C THR A 414 -0.22 -13.80 9.22
N ALA A 415 0.79 -14.14 10.02
CA ALA A 415 1.58 -13.13 10.71
C ALA A 415 2.54 -12.44 9.74
N TRP A 416 2.91 -11.19 10.04
CA TRP A 416 3.98 -10.49 9.32
C TRP A 416 5.34 -11.12 9.66
N PRO A 417 6.15 -11.51 8.66
CA PRO A 417 7.49 -12.05 8.90
C PRO A 417 8.41 -11.07 9.65
N GLY A 418 9.14 -11.54 10.66
CA GLY A 418 10.19 -10.75 11.32
C GLY A 418 9.70 -9.67 12.29
N ASP A 419 8.48 -9.79 12.81
CA ASP A 419 7.91 -8.94 13.87
C ASP A 419 7.89 -7.42 13.57
N VAL A 420 7.96 -7.03 12.28
CA VAL A 420 7.91 -5.62 11.83
C VAL A 420 6.59 -4.95 12.25
N PHE A 421 5.51 -5.72 12.28
CA PHE A 421 4.17 -5.26 12.68
C PHE A 421 3.59 -6.20 13.74
N PRO A 422 4.02 -6.07 15.00
CA PRO A 422 3.63 -7.00 16.05
C PRO A 422 2.14 -6.89 16.36
N GLY A 423 1.47 -8.04 16.53
CA GLY A 423 0.03 -8.11 16.83
C GLY A 423 -0.90 -7.85 15.63
N GLU A 424 -0.32 -7.52 14.46
CA GLU A 424 -1.08 -7.33 13.22
C GLU A 424 -1.04 -8.58 12.34
N TYR A 425 -2.14 -8.80 11.62
CA TYR A 425 -2.19 -9.84 10.61
C TYR A 425 -1.78 -9.27 9.26
N ARG A 426 -1.01 -10.06 8.53
CA ARG A 426 -0.78 -9.89 7.11
C ARG A 426 -2.01 -10.36 6.37
N VAL A 427 -2.54 -9.46 5.55
CA VAL A 427 -3.66 -9.74 4.66
C VAL A 427 -3.31 -10.87 3.69
N PRO A 428 -4.29 -11.66 3.22
CA PRO A 428 -4.07 -12.66 2.17
C PRO A 428 -3.31 -12.08 0.99
N LEU A 429 -2.42 -12.88 0.41
CA LEU A 429 -1.70 -12.46 -0.79
C LEU A 429 -2.65 -12.28 -1.96
N LEU A 430 -3.62 -13.17 -2.10
CA LEU A 430 -4.55 -13.17 -3.22
C LEU A 430 -5.99 -13.36 -2.72
N ARG A 431 -6.94 -12.91 -3.54
CA ARG A 431 -8.34 -13.33 -3.49
C ARG A 431 -8.54 -14.60 -4.31
N ASP A 432 -9.59 -15.38 -4.02
CA ASP A 432 -9.94 -16.59 -4.77
C ASP A 432 -10.02 -16.34 -6.27
N THR A 433 -10.64 -15.22 -6.67
CA THR A 433 -10.76 -14.81 -8.08
C THR A 433 -9.41 -14.48 -8.72
N GLN A 434 -8.51 -13.84 -7.99
CA GLN A 434 -7.16 -13.53 -8.47
C GLN A 434 -6.34 -14.82 -8.63
N TRP A 435 -6.45 -15.74 -7.66
CA TRP A 435 -5.81 -17.04 -7.76
C TRP A 435 -6.30 -17.83 -8.98
N LEU A 436 -7.62 -17.89 -9.18
CA LEU A 436 -8.23 -18.53 -10.36
C LEU A 436 -7.76 -17.90 -11.68
N GLN A 437 -7.61 -16.57 -11.73
CA GLN A 437 -7.10 -15.86 -12.91
C GLN A 437 -5.64 -16.23 -13.21
N LEU A 438 -4.79 -16.36 -12.18
CA LEU A 438 -3.40 -16.81 -12.36
C LEU A 438 -3.34 -18.23 -12.89
N LEU A 439 -4.14 -19.15 -12.32
CA LEU A 439 -4.19 -20.54 -12.78
C LEU A 439 -4.72 -20.65 -14.20
N THR A 440 -5.81 -19.95 -14.53
CA THR A 440 -6.37 -19.92 -15.90
C THR A 440 -5.32 -19.41 -16.90
N LYS A 441 -4.56 -18.37 -16.54
CA LYS A 441 -3.47 -17.90 -17.39
C LYS A 441 -2.37 -18.95 -17.53
N ALA A 442 -1.96 -19.60 -16.44
CA ALA A 442 -0.96 -20.65 -16.50
C ALA A 442 -1.39 -21.80 -17.41
N GLN A 443 -2.67 -22.18 -17.39
CA GLN A 443 -3.25 -23.16 -18.35
C GLN A 443 -3.14 -22.71 -19.79
N SER A 444 -3.37 -21.42 -20.08
CA SER A 444 -3.24 -20.88 -21.43
C SER A 444 -1.80 -20.92 -21.96
N HIS A 445 -0.80 -20.88 -21.07
CA HIS A 445 0.62 -20.91 -21.44
C HIS A 445 1.18 -22.33 -21.55
N LEU A 446 0.89 -23.20 -20.58
CA LEU A 446 1.47 -24.54 -20.51
C LEU A 446 0.61 -25.60 -21.23
N GLY A 447 -0.65 -25.29 -21.50
CA GLY A 447 -1.65 -26.22 -22.03
C GLY A 447 -2.42 -26.95 -20.93
N VAL A 448 -3.71 -27.20 -21.18
CA VAL A 448 -4.68 -27.76 -20.20
C VAL A 448 -4.25 -29.12 -19.62
N HIS A 449 -3.48 -29.90 -20.38
CA HIS A 449 -3.04 -31.24 -20.00
C HIS A 449 -1.60 -31.29 -19.45
N HIS A 450 -0.96 -30.14 -19.22
CA HIS A 450 0.42 -30.10 -18.73
C HIS A 450 0.56 -30.81 -17.37
N PRO A 451 1.59 -31.64 -17.14
CA PRO A 451 1.76 -32.38 -15.88
C PRO A 451 1.77 -31.47 -14.64
N ALA A 452 2.41 -30.30 -14.72
CA ALA A 452 2.45 -29.34 -13.63
C ALA A 452 1.07 -28.74 -13.28
N LEU A 453 0.07 -28.87 -14.16
CA LEU A 453 -1.29 -28.38 -13.96
C LEU A 453 -2.24 -29.45 -13.38
N GLN A 454 -1.81 -30.71 -13.29
CA GLN A 454 -2.67 -31.82 -12.84
C GLN A 454 -3.10 -31.66 -11.37
N LEU A 455 -2.20 -31.23 -10.49
CA LEU A 455 -2.48 -30.99 -9.06
C LEU A 455 -3.52 -29.88 -8.85
N TRP A 456 -3.60 -28.94 -9.80
CA TRP A 456 -4.42 -27.74 -9.71
C TRP A 456 -5.83 -27.92 -10.24
N ARG A 457 -6.18 -29.07 -10.84
CA ARG A 457 -7.56 -29.39 -11.26
C ARG A 457 -8.57 -29.40 -10.12
N SER A 458 -8.10 -29.55 -8.88
CA SER A 458 -8.94 -29.47 -7.68
C SER A 458 -9.17 -28.04 -7.19
N CYS A 459 -8.34 -27.09 -7.64
CA CYS A 459 -8.44 -25.65 -7.37
C CYS A 459 -9.26 -24.89 -8.44
N LEU A 460 -9.48 -25.50 -9.60
CA LEU A 460 -10.20 -24.99 -10.76
C LEU A 460 -11.59 -25.61 -10.82
#